data_AF-A0A9E7SE03-F1
#
_entry.id   AF-A0A9E7SE03-F1
#
_cell.length_a   1.000
_cell.length_b   1.000
_cell.length_c   1.000
_cell.angle_alpha   90.00
_cell.angle_beta   90.00
_cell.angle_gamma   90.00
#
_symmetry.space_group_name_H-M   'P 1'
#
loop_
_entity.id
_entity.type
_entity.pdbx_description
1 polymer ?
#
loop_
_entity_poly.entity_id
_entity_poly.type
_entity_poly.pdbx_seq_one_letter_code
_entity_poly.pdbx_strand_id
1 'polypeptide(L)'
;MHEIYEREVLEKLREIKAKKVLIQTPEGLKREAQILARFLEENGIETIISGDINYGSCDPADREAKQLGCNALIHLGHSYMQLNLEVPTIFIPAFARVDMEKVLKKNLSEIKKLGRKITLVTTVQHIKDLNYVKAFLEREGFNVFLGKGDGRVSFLGQVIGCNFSSAKVDEEVEGILFIGAGYFHPIGVALTTKKPTLAINPYSGDAIWVNEEAERVIRKRWAQITKAYDAKRFGVIISTKKGQLRIGEARRILELLKKHGKEGQLIAMNHISYPALEGFDFDAYVVVACPRVPIDDVENWRKPVLTPKELEILLGLREDYEFDEILGGERRKDEPLGISLKLPKAL
;
A
#
# COMPACT_ATOMS: atom_id res chain seq x y z
N MET A 1 0.55 -8.63 -19.74
CA MET A 1 -0.29 -9.82 -19.46
C MET A 1 0.28 -10.47 -18.21
N HIS A 2 -0.50 -10.55 -17.14
CA HIS A 2 -0.07 -11.14 -15.85
C HIS A 2 -0.27 -12.66 -15.89
N GLU A 3 0.64 -13.42 -15.28
CA GLU A 3 0.49 -14.88 -15.15
C GLU A 3 -0.57 -15.20 -14.09
N ILE A 4 -1.55 -16.03 -14.43
CA ILE A 4 -2.50 -16.61 -13.47
C ILE A 4 -2.22 -18.10 -13.38
N TYR A 5 -1.93 -18.56 -12.18
CA TYR A 5 -1.53 -19.93 -11.89
C TYR A 5 -2.75 -20.85 -11.69
N GLU A 6 -3.66 -20.92 -12.66
CA GLU A 6 -4.97 -21.61 -12.53
C GLU A 6 -4.87 -23.04 -11.96
N ARG A 7 -3.94 -23.84 -12.52
CA ARG A 7 -3.72 -25.22 -12.06
C ARG A 7 -3.17 -25.28 -10.63
N GLU A 8 -2.23 -24.41 -10.30
CA GLU A 8 -1.63 -24.34 -8.96
C GLU A 8 -2.67 -23.90 -7.92
N VAL A 9 -3.54 -22.95 -8.29
CA VAL A 9 -4.69 -22.53 -7.47
C VAL A 9 -5.62 -23.70 -7.22
N LEU A 10 -5.99 -24.45 -8.26
CA LEU A 10 -6.84 -25.64 -8.13
C LEU A 10 -6.22 -26.70 -7.23
N GLU A 11 -4.91 -26.96 -7.35
CA GLU A 11 -4.18 -27.87 -6.47
C GLU A 11 -4.26 -27.42 -5.01
N LYS A 12 -4.00 -26.13 -4.73
CA LYS A 12 -4.12 -25.57 -3.37
C LYS A 12 -5.54 -25.64 -2.81
N LEU A 13 -6.56 -25.42 -3.63
CA LEU A 13 -7.94 -25.59 -3.22
C LEU A 13 -8.29 -27.05 -2.90
N ARG A 14 -7.76 -28.00 -3.67
CA ARG A 14 -7.93 -29.44 -3.42
C ARG A 14 -7.22 -29.90 -2.14
N GLU A 15 -6.02 -29.37 -1.86
CA GLU A 15 -5.30 -29.63 -0.60
C GLU A 15 -6.16 -29.30 0.63
N ILE A 16 -6.89 -28.18 0.59
CA ILE A 16 -7.79 -27.75 1.67
C ILE A 16 -9.23 -28.26 1.52
N LYS A 17 -9.50 -29.11 0.52
CA LYS A 17 -10.81 -29.67 0.19
C LYS A 17 -11.90 -28.58 0.02
N ALA A 18 -11.54 -27.42 -0.52
CA ALA A 18 -12.48 -26.34 -0.78
C ALA A 18 -13.45 -26.72 -1.92
N LYS A 19 -14.74 -26.49 -1.70
CA LYS A 19 -15.81 -26.75 -2.68
C LYS A 19 -16.47 -25.47 -3.18
N LYS A 20 -16.39 -24.40 -2.41
CA LYS A 20 -16.94 -23.07 -2.72
C LYS A 20 -15.93 -21.99 -2.36
N VAL A 21 -15.67 -21.04 -3.26
CA VAL A 21 -14.67 -19.98 -3.06
C VAL A 21 -15.20 -18.60 -3.44
N LEU A 22 -14.71 -17.57 -2.75
CA LEU A 22 -14.89 -16.17 -3.15
C LEU A 22 -13.62 -15.70 -3.88
N ILE A 23 -13.77 -15.01 -5.01
CA ILE A 23 -12.68 -14.40 -5.78
C ILE A 23 -12.75 -12.89 -5.62
N GLN A 24 -11.79 -12.31 -4.91
CA GLN A 24 -11.61 -10.87 -4.78
C GLN A 24 -10.55 -10.39 -5.78
N THR A 25 -10.85 -9.29 -6.49
CA THR A 25 -10.01 -8.82 -7.59
C THR A 25 -9.88 -7.30 -7.63
N PRO A 26 -8.71 -6.74 -7.98
CA PRO A 26 -8.58 -5.32 -8.31
C PRO A 26 -9.18 -5.01 -9.69
N GLU A 27 -9.40 -3.73 -9.96
CA GLU A 27 -10.04 -3.26 -11.21
C GLU A 27 -9.35 -3.81 -12.47
N GLY A 28 -8.02 -3.81 -12.49
CA GLY A 28 -7.22 -4.25 -13.63
C GLY A 28 -7.22 -5.77 -13.88
N LEU A 29 -7.83 -6.58 -13.02
CA LEU A 29 -7.85 -8.05 -13.11
C LEU A 29 -9.29 -8.63 -13.07
N LYS A 30 -10.31 -7.83 -13.39
CA LYS A 30 -11.71 -8.32 -13.40
C LYS A 30 -11.96 -9.40 -14.46
N ARG A 31 -11.36 -9.26 -15.65
CA ARG A 31 -11.50 -10.27 -16.73
C ARG A 31 -10.82 -11.57 -16.35
N GLU A 32 -9.64 -11.45 -15.79
CA GLU A 32 -8.82 -12.51 -15.23
C GLU A 32 -9.57 -13.29 -14.14
N ALA A 33 -10.27 -12.59 -13.25
CA ALA A 33 -11.12 -13.21 -12.23
C ALA A 33 -12.24 -14.06 -12.84
N GLN A 34 -12.89 -13.59 -13.91
CA GLN A 34 -13.93 -14.34 -14.62
C GLN A 34 -13.37 -15.58 -15.34
N ILE A 35 -12.16 -15.51 -15.89
CA ILE A 35 -11.51 -16.66 -16.52
C ILE A 35 -11.21 -17.72 -15.46
N LEU A 36 -10.58 -17.33 -14.35
CA LEU A 36 -10.29 -18.23 -13.24
C LEU A 36 -11.56 -18.85 -12.66
N ALA A 37 -12.64 -18.06 -12.51
CA ALA A 37 -13.93 -18.55 -12.05
C ALA A 37 -14.45 -19.71 -12.91
N ARG A 38 -14.53 -19.50 -14.23
CA ARG A 38 -14.98 -20.53 -15.18
C ARG A 38 -14.11 -21.79 -15.12
N PHE A 39 -12.79 -21.63 -15.09
CA PHE A 39 -11.87 -22.76 -14.98
C PHE A 39 -12.11 -23.58 -13.70
N LEU A 40 -12.33 -22.93 -12.56
CA LEU A 40 -12.58 -23.60 -11.29
C LEU A 40 -13.95 -24.31 -11.28
N GLU A 41 -14.98 -23.70 -11.88
CA GLU A 41 -16.32 -24.28 -12.04
C GLU A 41 -16.30 -25.54 -12.93
N GLU A 42 -15.59 -25.49 -14.06
CA GLU A 42 -15.34 -26.67 -14.91
C GLU A 42 -14.63 -27.81 -14.17
N ASN A 43 -13.91 -27.48 -13.09
CA ASN A 43 -13.20 -28.43 -12.23
C ASN A 43 -13.93 -28.75 -10.91
N GLY A 44 -15.23 -28.43 -10.82
CA GLY A 44 -16.11 -28.84 -9.72
C GLY A 44 -16.03 -27.98 -8.46
N ILE A 45 -15.54 -26.74 -8.56
CA ILE A 45 -15.50 -25.77 -7.47
C ILE A 45 -16.50 -24.65 -7.77
N GLU A 46 -17.47 -24.44 -6.88
CA GLU A 46 -18.40 -23.31 -6.96
C GLU A 46 -17.66 -21.99 -6.72
N THR A 47 -17.91 -20.98 -7.55
CA THR A 47 -17.24 -19.67 -7.43
C THR A 47 -18.22 -18.53 -7.24
N ILE A 48 -17.80 -17.54 -6.46
CA ILE A 48 -18.45 -16.23 -6.35
C ILE A 48 -17.37 -15.19 -6.65
N ILE A 49 -17.68 -14.18 -7.47
CA ILE A 49 -16.77 -13.05 -7.71
C ILE A 49 -17.25 -11.86 -6.86
N SER A 50 -16.33 -11.28 -6.08
CA SER A 50 -16.59 -10.04 -5.34
C SER A 50 -16.82 -8.89 -6.31
N GLY A 51 -17.94 -8.19 -6.17
CA GLY A 51 -18.25 -6.98 -6.94
C GLY A 51 -17.55 -5.71 -6.42
N ASP A 52 -17.07 -5.73 -5.17
CA ASP A 52 -16.41 -4.58 -4.54
C ASP A 52 -15.01 -4.33 -5.11
N ILE A 53 -14.59 -3.07 -5.08
CA ILE A 53 -13.26 -2.65 -5.52
C ILE A 53 -12.21 -3.06 -4.46
N ASN A 54 -11.22 -3.87 -4.85
CA ASN A 54 -10.06 -4.16 -4.02
C ASN A 54 -8.85 -3.32 -4.43
N TYR A 55 -8.27 -2.60 -3.45
CA TYR A 55 -7.08 -1.76 -3.65
C TYR A 55 -5.80 -2.35 -3.03
N GLY A 56 -5.88 -3.48 -2.35
CA GLY A 56 -4.73 -4.05 -1.64
C GLY A 56 -5.05 -5.24 -0.76
N SER A 57 -4.00 -5.94 -0.33
CA SER A 57 -4.08 -7.05 0.64
C SER A 57 -4.41 -6.60 2.07
N CYS A 58 -4.46 -5.29 2.34
CA CYS A 58 -4.95 -4.74 3.61
C CYS A 58 -6.46 -4.88 3.80
N ASP A 59 -7.18 -5.35 2.78
CA ASP A 59 -8.63 -5.47 2.76
C ASP A 59 -9.07 -6.83 2.17
N PRO A 60 -8.69 -7.95 2.80
CA PRO A 60 -9.15 -9.27 2.35
C PRO A 60 -10.66 -9.41 2.59
N ALA A 61 -11.40 -9.88 1.59
CA ALA A 61 -12.84 -10.15 1.69
C ALA A 61 -13.16 -11.48 2.40
N ASP A 62 -12.39 -11.80 3.45
CA ASP A 62 -12.44 -13.12 4.08
C ASP A 62 -13.61 -13.27 5.06
N ARG A 63 -14.10 -12.15 5.60
CA ARG A 63 -15.37 -12.07 6.35
C ARG A 63 -16.56 -12.33 5.45
N GLU A 64 -16.58 -11.69 4.29
CA GLU A 64 -17.59 -11.83 3.27
C GLU A 64 -17.59 -13.27 2.74
N ALA A 65 -16.42 -13.84 2.47
CA ALA A 65 -16.27 -15.24 2.08
C ALA A 65 -16.91 -16.17 3.13
N LYS A 66 -16.62 -15.96 4.42
CA LYS A 66 -17.22 -16.75 5.50
C LYS A 66 -18.74 -16.61 5.56
N GLN A 67 -19.27 -15.39 5.43
CA GLN A 67 -20.71 -15.12 5.43
C GLN A 67 -21.44 -15.79 4.26
N LEU A 68 -20.80 -15.85 3.10
CA LEU A 68 -21.32 -16.52 1.89
C LEU A 68 -21.16 -18.04 1.91
N GLY A 69 -20.61 -18.60 3.00
CA GLY A 69 -20.36 -20.04 3.13
C GLY A 69 -19.22 -20.55 2.25
N CYS A 70 -18.32 -19.68 1.79
CA CYS A 70 -17.13 -20.07 1.05
C CYS A 70 -16.12 -20.74 1.98
N ASN A 71 -15.46 -21.79 1.49
CA ASN A 71 -14.41 -22.50 2.21
C ASN A 71 -13.05 -21.82 2.09
N ALA A 72 -12.87 -20.95 1.09
CA ALA A 72 -11.66 -20.18 0.90
C ALA A 72 -11.91 -18.85 0.16
N LEU A 73 -10.96 -17.94 0.28
CA LEU A 73 -10.84 -16.70 -0.48
C LEU A 73 -9.68 -16.82 -1.48
N ILE A 74 -9.86 -16.33 -2.70
CA ILE A 74 -8.80 -16.07 -3.67
C ILE A 74 -8.63 -14.56 -3.78
N HIS A 75 -7.43 -14.05 -3.47
CA HIS A 75 -7.09 -12.63 -3.48
C HIS A 75 -6.15 -12.34 -4.64
N LEU A 76 -6.67 -11.75 -5.71
CA LEU A 76 -5.88 -11.45 -6.92
C LEU A 76 -5.10 -10.14 -6.80
N GLY A 77 -3.97 -10.08 -7.49
CA GLY A 77 -3.15 -8.87 -7.72
C GLY A 77 -2.15 -8.53 -6.61
N HIS A 78 -2.32 -9.05 -5.40
CA HIS A 78 -1.56 -8.62 -4.23
C HIS A 78 -0.91 -9.79 -3.49
N SER A 79 0.26 -9.54 -2.92
CA SER A 79 0.93 -10.46 -2.00
C SER A 79 0.41 -10.30 -0.57
N TYR A 80 0.55 -11.35 0.25
CA TYR A 80 0.08 -11.36 1.63
C TYR A 80 0.81 -10.32 2.50
N MET A 81 0.05 -9.65 3.35
CA MET A 81 0.56 -8.89 4.50
C MET A 81 0.03 -9.51 5.79
N GLN A 82 0.78 -9.40 6.90
CA GLN A 82 0.43 -10.07 8.15
C GLN A 82 -0.93 -9.60 8.70
N LEU A 83 -1.95 -10.44 8.52
CA LEU A 83 -3.32 -10.23 8.99
C LEU A 83 -3.91 -11.53 9.52
N ASN A 84 -4.88 -11.40 10.43
CA ASN A 84 -5.69 -12.53 10.91
C ASN A 84 -6.84 -12.77 9.93
N LEU A 85 -6.84 -13.97 9.33
CA LEU A 85 -7.82 -14.39 8.34
C LEU A 85 -8.90 -15.29 8.96
N GLU A 86 -10.11 -15.26 8.41
CA GLU A 86 -11.28 -16.00 8.87
C GLU A 86 -11.56 -17.25 8.03
N VAL A 87 -11.06 -17.29 6.79
CA VAL A 87 -11.03 -18.46 5.92
C VAL A 87 -9.64 -18.63 5.30
N PRO A 88 -9.26 -19.86 4.91
CA PRO A 88 -8.09 -20.08 4.05
C PRO A 88 -8.08 -19.11 2.87
N THR A 89 -6.96 -18.42 2.65
CA THR A 89 -6.86 -17.40 1.60
C THR A 89 -5.66 -17.67 0.72
N ILE A 90 -5.88 -17.76 -0.60
CA ILE A 90 -4.83 -17.87 -1.61
C ILE A 90 -4.56 -16.47 -2.16
N PHE A 91 -3.37 -15.94 -1.92
CA PHE A 91 -2.90 -14.68 -2.51
C PHE A 91 -2.21 -14.97 -3.84
N ILE A 92 -2.55 -14.21 -4.88
CA ILE A 92 -1.98 -14.33 -6.23
C ILE A 92 -1.40 -12.98 -6.63
N PRO A 93 -0.12 -12.69 -6.34
CA PRO A 93 0.51 -11.44 -6.75
C PRO A 93 0.60 -11.34 -8.28
N ALA A 94 0.31 -10.15 -8.82
CA ALA A 94 0.46 -9.89 -10.24
C ALA A 94 1.86 -9.35 -10.54
N PHE A 95 2.61 -10.08 -11.36
CA PHE A 95 3.94 -9.66 -11.83
C PHE A 95 3.87 -9.10 -13.24
N ALA A 96 4.53 -7.97 -13.47
CA ALA A 96 4.67 -7.35 -14.78
C ALA A 96 5.86 -7.96 -15.53
N ARG A 97 5.79 -7.94 -16.86
CA ARG A 97 6.91 -8.30 -17.73
C ARG A 97 7.36 -7.05 -18.46
N VAL A 98 8.60 -6.63 -18.23
CA VAL A 98 9.21 -5.42 -18.78
C VAL A 98 10.67 -5.68 -19.09
N ASP A 99 11.22 -5.01 -20.11
CA ASP A 99 12.64 -5.10 -20.44
C ASP A 99 13.45 -4.17 -19.53
N MET A 100 13.78 -4.67 -18.34
CA MET A 100 14.55 -3.89 -17.35
C MET A 100 15.94 -3.52 -17.86
N GLU A 101 16.58 -4.36 -18.68
CA GLU A 101 17.93 -4.09 -19.18
C GLU A 101 17.96 -2.81 -20.02
N LYS A 102 17.03 -2.72 -20.98
CA LYS A 102 16.88 -1.55 -21.85
C LYS A 102 16.62 -0.28 -21.03
N VAL A 103 15.74 -0.37 -20.03
CA VAL A 103 15.36 0.75 -19.16
C VAL A 103 16.54 1.23 -18.31
N LEU A 104 17.29 0.31 -17.70
CA LEU A 104 18.45 0.65 -16.87
C LEU A 104 19.58 1.24 -17.71
N LYS A 105 19.89 0.66 -18.88
CA LYS A 105 20.90 1.19 -19.79
C LYS A 105 20.57 2.60 -20.28
N LYS A 106 19.30 2.85 -20.65
CA LYS A 106 18.82 4.17 -21.07
C LYS A 106 19.08 5.25 -20.01
N ASN A 107 18.93 4.90 -18.73
CA ASN A 107 18.91 5.86 -17.62
C ASN A 107 20.17 5.80 -16.74
N LEU A 108 21.19 5.03 -17.12
CA LEU A 108 22.39 4.81 -16.29
C LEU A 108 23.10 6.11 -15.92
N SER A 109 23.15 7.09 -16.82
CA SER A 109 23.73 8.41 -16.54
C SER A 109 22.99 9.16 -15.43
N GLU A 110 21.66 9.07 -15.38
CA GLU A 110 20.86 9.66 -14.30
C GLU A 110 21.02 8.88 -12.99
N ILE A 111 21.03 7.54 -13.06
CA ILE A 111 21.22 6.69 -11.88
C ILE A 111 22.57 6.99 -11.21
N LYS A 112 23.63 7.23 -11.99
CA LYS A 112 24.97 7.60 -11.47
C LYS A 112 24.99 8.88 -10.63
N LYS A 113 24.01 9.78 -10.81
CA LYS A 113 23.89 10.99 -10.00
C LYS A 113 23.36 10.74 -8.58
N LEU A 114 22.84 9.54 -8.29
CA LEU A 114 22.43 9.15 -6.92
C LEU A 114 23.61 8.88 -5.97
N GLY A 115 24.84 8.83 -6.50
CA GLY A 115 26.02 8.40 -5.75
C GLY A 115 26.28 6.90 -5.88
N ARG A 116 27.22 6.39 -5.08
CA ARG A 116 27.68 4.99 -5.19
C ARG A 116 26.85 4.05 -4.32
N LYS A 117 26.47 4.45 -3.10
CA LYS A 117 25.67 3.67 -2.17
C LYS A 117 24.20 4.06 -2.30
N ILE A 118 23.37 3.14 -2.81
CA ILE A 118 21.96 3.43 -3.07
C ILE A 118 21.04 2.38 -2.46
N THR A 119 19.86 2.80 -2.01
CA THR A 119 18.76 1.88 -1.70
C THR A 119 17.92 1.65 -2.95
N LEU A 120 17.61 0.40 -3.25
CA LEU A 120 16.75 0.03 -4.37
C LEU A 120 15.39 -0.44 -3.85
N VAL A 121 14.32 0.21 -4.31
CA VAL A 121 12.94 -0.12 -3.94
C VAL A 121 12.03 -0.23 -5.15
N THR A 122 10.95 -0.99 -4.99
CA THR A 122 9.94 -1.19 -6.04
C THR A 122 8.57 -1.56 -5.47
N THR A 123 7.59 -1.74 -6.35
CA THR A 123 6.27 -2.29 -6.02
C THR A 123 6.21 -3.79 -6.34
N VAL A 124 5.17 -4.48 -5.86
CA VAL A 124 5.01 -5.93 -6.04
C VAL A 124 5.08 -6.38 -7.51
N GLN A 125 4.67 -5.52 -8.45
CA GLN A 125 4.63 -5.84 -9.88
C GLN A 125 6.01 -6.14 -10.48
N HIS A 126 7.07 -5.50 -9.97
CA HIS A 126 8.43 -5.63 -10.51
C HIS A 126 9.37 -6.36 -9.56
N ILE A 127 8.84 -6.96 -8.49
CA ILE A 127 9.66 -7.56 -7.44
C ILE A 127 10.50 -8.75 -7.94
N LYS A 128 10.01 -9.48 -8.96
CA LYS A 128 10.76 -10.57 -9.62
C LYS A 128 12.03 -10.07 -10.30
N ASP A 129 12.05 -8.83 -10.78
CA ASP A 129 13.19 -8.25 -11.48
C ASP A 129 14.19 -7.59 -10.52
N LEU A 130 13.84 -7.41 -9.24
CA LEU A 130 14.65 -6.61 -8.31
C LEU A 130 16.07 -7.15 -8.13
N ASN A 131 16.23 -8.47 -8.08
CA ASN A 131 17.54 -9.11 -7.99
C ASN A 131 18.37 -8.91 -9.26
N TYR A 132 17.73 -8.93 -10.44
CA TYR A 132 18.40 -8.62 -11.70
C TYR A 132 18.86 -7.15 -11.73
N VAL A 133 18.00 -6.23 -11.32
CA VAL A 133 18.33 -4.79 -11.25
C VAL A 133 19.50 -4.55 -10.29
N LYS A 134 19.48 -5.17 -9.11
CA LYS A 134 20.59 -5.13 -8.15
C LYS A 134 21.90 -5.60 -8.78
N ALA A 135 21.91 -6.79 -9.39
CA ALA A 135 23.11 -7.35 -10.01
C ALA A 135 23.60 -6.51 -11.21
N PHE A 136 22.70 -5.93 -12.00
CA PHE A 136 23.06 -4.99 -13.06
C PHE A 136 23.80 -3.76 -12.50
N LEU A 137 23.23 -3.12 -11.48
CA LEU A 137 23.80 -1.93 -10.86
C LEU A 137 25.13 -2.23 -10.14
N GLU A 138 25.25 -3.38 -9.48
CA GLU A 138 26.53 -3.79 -8.86
C GLU A 138 27.65 -3.96 -9.90
N ARG A 139 27.35 -4.48 -11.10
CA ARG A 139 28.31 -4.53 -12.22
C ARG A 139 28.70 -3.15 -12.73
N GLU A 140 27.79 -2.19 -12.67
CA GLU A 140 28.04 -0.79 -13.01
C GLU A 140 28.74 0.01 -11.88
N GLY A 141 29.12 -0.66 -10.78
CA GLY A 141 29.96 -0.11 -9.72
C GLY A 141 29.20 0.46 -8.51
N PHE A 142 27.89 0.25 -8.42
CA PHE A 142 27.08 0.67 -7.27
C PHE A 142 27.15 -0.33 -6.11
N ASN A 143 27.00 0.16 -4.89
CA ASN A 143 26.71 -0.65 -3.71
C ASN A 143 25.20 -0.57 -3.44
N VAL A 144 24.45 -1.64 -3.72
CA VAL A 144 22.98 -1.62 -3.72
C VAL A 144 22.40 -2.31 -2.49
N PHE A 145 21.59 -1.58 -1.73
CA PHE A 145 20.95 -2.07 -0.51
C PHE A 145 19.46 -2.34 -0.75
N LEU A 146 18.97 -3.47 -0.23
CA LEU A 146 17.55 -3.84 -0.24
C LEU A 146 17.07 -3.91 1.21
N GLY A 147 16.21 -2.97 1.62
CA GLY A 147 15.67 -2.99 2.97
C GLY A 147 14.70 -4.14 3.18
N LYS A 148 14.73 -4.72 4.38
CA LYS A 148 13.84 -5.83 4.76
C LYS A 148 12.38 -5.40 4.81
N GLY A 149 12.14 -4.23 5.40
CA GLY A 149 10.81 -3.77 5.75
C GLY A 149 10.17 -4.60 6.87
N ASP A 150 8.93 -4.25 7.19
CA ASP A 150 8.16 -4.84 8.29
C ASP A 150 7.08 -5.85 7.83
N GLY A 151 6.27 -6.33 8.77
CA GLY A 151 5.23 -7.34 8.56
C GLY A 151 4.10 -6.94 7.60
N ARG A 152 4.09 -5.71 7.09
CA ARG A 152 3.10 -5.25 6.09
C ARG A 152 3.59 -5.36 4.65
N VAL A 153 4.89 -5.50 4.44
CA VAL A 153 5.48 -5.73 3.11
C VAL A 153 5.92 -7.18 2.99
N SER A 154 5.84 -7.74 1.78
CA SER A 154 6.00 -9.17 1.54
C SER A 154 7.42 -9.58 1.15
N PHE A 155 8.20 -8.66 0.56
CA PHE A 155 9.52 -8.91 0.00
C PHE A 155 10.54 -7.83 0.37
N LEU A 156 11.84 -8.15 0.26
CA LEU A 156 12.92 -7.14 0.34
C LEU A 156 12.73 -6.06 -0.72
N GLY A 157 12.97 -4.80 -0.36
CA GLY A 157 12.87 -3.64 -1.26
C GLY A 157 11.44 -3.31 -1.73
N GLN A 158 10.42 -4.05 -1.28
CA GLN A 158 9.04 -3.72 -1.61
C GLN A 158 8.54 -2.55 -0.76
N VAL A 159 7.97 -1.54 -1.41
CA VAL A 159 7.20 -0.47 -0.76
C VAL A 159 5.73 -0.55 -1.13
N ILE A 160 4.86 -0.02 -0.25
CA ILE A 160 3.43 0.16 -0.51
C ILE A 160 3.02 1.58 -0.10
N GLY A 161 1.87 2.06 -0.59
CA GLY A 161 1.45 3.46 -0.39
C GLY A 161 1.21 3.92 1.05
N CYS A 162 1.35 3.03 2.05
CA CYS A 162 1.27 3.41 3.46
C CYS A 162 2.46 2.92 4.28
N ASN A 163 3.49 2.34 3.64
CA ASN A 163 4.64 1.79 4.34
C ASN A 163 5.88 1.78 3.44
N PHE A 164 6.87 2.54 3.86
CA PHE A 164 8.16 2.70 3.20
C PHE A 164 9.31 2.17 4.06
N SER A 165 9.02 1.24 5.00
CA SER A 165 10.02 0.63 5.87
C SER A 165 11.19 0.01 5.09
N SER A 166 10.93 -0.61 3.93
CA SER A 166 11.96 -1.18 3.06
C SER A 166 12.89 -0.14 2.40
N ALA A 167 12.54 1.15 2.44
CA ALA A 167 13.39 2.24 1.96
C ALA A 167 14.34 2.76 3.05
N LYS A 168 14.07 2.45 4.33
CA LYS A 168 14.89 2.84 5.48
C LYS A 168 15.86 1.69 5.79
N VAL A 169 17.07 1.78 5.27
CA VAL A 169 18.15 0.82 5.54
C VAL A 169 19.07 1.35 6.63
N ASP A 170 19.79 0.47 7.33
CA ASP A 170 20.67 0.86 8.45
C ASP A 170 21.98 1.49 7.95
N GLU A 171 22.29 1.34 6.66
CA GLU A 171 23.46 1.90 6.02
C GLU A 171 23.25 3.35 5.58
N GLU A 172 24.30 4.17 5.72
CA GLU A 172 24.30 5.50 5.13
C GLU A 172 24.37 5.43 3.59
N VAL A 173 23.20 5.59 2.97
CA VAL A 173 23.03 5.68 1.52
C VAL A 173 22.97 7.14 1.06
N GLU A 174 23.42 7.35 -0.18
CA GLU A 174 23.50 8.66 -0.84
C GLU A 174 22.20 9.00 -1.57
N GLY A 175 21.49 8.00 -2.08
CA GLY A 175 20.24 8.17 -2.81
C GLY A 175 19.40 6.91 -2.88
N ILE A 176 18.18 7.06 -3.39
CA ILE A 176 17.21 5.99 -3.54
C ILE A 176 16.79 5.86 -5.01
N LEU A 177 16.85 4.65 -5.53
CA LEU A 177 16.30 4.29 -6.83
C LEU A 177 14.96 3.58 -6.63
N PHE A 178 13.89 4.18 -7.13
CA PHE A 178 12.57 3.56 -7.20
C PHE A 178 12.30 3.07 -8.63
N ILE A 179 11.94 1.80 -8.77
CA ILE A 179 11.48 1.23 -10.06
C ILE A 179 9.97 1.00 -10.00
N GLY A 180 9.22 1.66 -10.87
CA GLY A 180 7.78 1.47 -10.97
C GLY A 180 7.06 2.63 -11.63
N ALA A 181 5.77 2.44 -11.91
CA ALA A 181 4.92 3.49 -12.46
C ALA A 181 4.23 4.31 -11.35
N GLY A 182 3.83 5.53 -11.71
CA GLY A 182 3.13 6.47 -10.83
C GLY A 182 4.03 7.24 -9.88
N TYR A 183 3.49 8.31 -9.30
CA TYR A 183 4.26 9.28 -8.50
C TYR A 183 4.11 9.09 -6.98
N PHE A 184 3.01 8.49 -6.53
CA PHE A 184 2.68 8.41 -5.11
C PHE A 184 3.76 7.69 -4.29
N HIS A 185 4.19 6.50 -4.72
CA HIS A 185 5.21 5.73 -4.01
C HIS A 185 6.57 6.43 -3.94
N PRO A 186 7.18 6.88 -5.05
CA PRO A 186 8.49 7.52 -4.98
C PRO A 186 8.44 8.84 -4.20
N ILE A 187 7.35 9.62 -4.28
CA ILE A 187 7.16 10.80 -3.44
C ILE A 187 7.13 10.41 -1.96
N GLY A 188 6.35 9.40 -1.58
CA GLY A 188 6.30 8.92 -0.19
C GLY A 188 7.65 8.42 0.33
N VAL A 189 8.43 7.75 -0.52
CA VAL A 189 9.83 7.38 -0.23
C VAL A 189 10.68 8.61 0.03
N ALA A 190 10.64 9.62 -0.84
CA ALA A 190 11.41 10.85 -0.69
C ALA A 190 11.02 11.62 0.59
N LEU A 191 9.72 11.75 0.88
CA LEU A 191 9.21 12.40 2.09
C LEU A 191 9.66 11.70 3.37
N THR A 192 9.66 10.38 3.35
CA THR A 192 9.94 9.55 4.52
C THR A 192 11.43 9.44 4.82
N THR A 193 12.25 9.32 3.78
CA THR A 193 13.70 9.13 3.90
C THR A 193 14.48 10.44 3.88
N LYS A 194 13.88 11.51 3.33
CA LYS A 194 14.54 12.81 3.10
C LYS A 194 15.82 12.69 2.24
N LYS A 195 15.91 11.66 1.39
CA LYS A 195 17.05 11.39 0.50
C LYS A 195 16.74 11.77 -0.96
N PRO A 196 17.75 12.10 -1.78
CA PRO A 196 17.60 12.18 -3.22
C PRO A 196 16.97 10.89 -3.77
N THR A 197 15.86 11.02 -4.50
CA THR A 197 15.09 9.87 -4.97
C THR A 197 14.83 9.99 -6.47
N LEU A 198 15.34 9.03 -7.23
CA LEU A 198 15.11 8.89 -8.65
C LEU A 198 14.06 7.80 -8.88
N ALA A 199 12.95 8.14 -9.53
CA ALA A 199 11.94 7.20 -9.97
C ALA A 199 12.14 6.87 -11.45
N ILE A 200 12.15 5.58 -11.80
CA ILE A 200 12.19 5.13 -13.19
C ILE A 200 10.94 4.32 -13.49
N ASN A 201 10.19 4.77 -14.50
CA ASN A 201 9.04 4.05 -15.02
C ASN A 201 9.52 2.94 -15.98
N PRO A 202 9.34 1.65 -15.65
CA PRO A 202 9.85 0.56 -16.48
C PRO A 202 9.07 0.34 -17.78
N TYR A 203 7.92 1.00 -17.96
CA TYR A 203 7.12 0.91 -19.18
C TYR A 203 7.51 1.97 -20.21
N SER A 204 7.59 3.23 -19.81
CA SER A 204 8.01 4.34 -20.70
C SER A 204 9.54 4.52 -20.75
N GLY A 205 10.24 4.04 -19.73
CA GLY A 205 11.66 4.25 -19.53
C GLY A 205 12.00 5.67 -19.09
N ASP A 206 11.03 6.46 -18.63
CA ASP A 206 11.27 7.82 -18.14
C ASP A 206 11.85 7.80 -16.73
N ALA A 207 12.77 8.71 -16.46
CA ALA A 207 13.41 8.90 -15.16
C ALA A 207 13.10 10.30 -14.62
N ILE A 208 12.68 10.38 -13.36
CA ILE A 208 12.22 11.63 -12.73
C ILE A 208 12.78 11.72 -11.31
N TRP A 209 13.39 12.85 -10.99
CA TRP A 209 13.78 13.20 -9.62
C TRP A 209 12.55 13.73 -8.89
N VAL A 210 12.10 13.05 -7.83
CA VAL A 210 10.79 13.34 -7.21
C VAL A 210 10.87 14.27 -6.00
N ASN A 211 12.06 14.76 -5.65
CA ASN A 211 12.26 15.59 -4.47
C ASN A 211 11.51 16.94 -4.59
N GLU A 212 11.46 17.55 -5.77
CA GLU A 212 10.68 18.78 -5.98
C GLU A 212 9.17 18.54 -5.88
N GLU A 213 8.68 17.42 -6.45
CA GLU A 213 7.29 16.99 -6.30
C GLU A 213 6.93 16.70 -4.85
N ALA A 214 7.85 16.11 -4.08
CA ALA A 214 7.67 15.89 -2.65
C ALA A 214 7.50 17.21 -1.89
N GLU A 215 8.31 18.23 -2.19
CA GLU A 215 8.12 19.57 -1.60
C GLU A 215 6.80 20.21 -2.01
N ARG A 216 6.36 20.03 -3.27
CA ARG A 216 5.04 20.50 -3.72
C ARG A 216 3.91 19.85 -2.92
N VAL A 217 4.03 18.55 -2.63
CA VAL A 217 3.08 17.85 -1.75
C VAL A 217 3.11 18.46 -0.34
N ILE A 218 4.28 18.67 0.27
CA ILE A 218 4.40 19.30 1.58
C ILE A 218 3.70 20.67 1.61
N ARG A 219 3.92 21.53 0.61
CA ARG A 219 3.24 22.83 0.52
C ARG A 219 1.72 22.69 0.45
N LYS A 220 1.20 21.74 -0.35
CA LYS A 220 -0.24 21.43 -0.39
C LYS A 220 -0.75 20.95 0.97
N ARG A 221 0.03 20.16 1.71
CA ARG A 221 -0.35 19.67 3.05
C ARG A 221 -0.39 20.80 4.08
N TRP A 222 0.60 21.69 4.09
CA TRP A 222 0.56 22.90 4.92
C TRP A 222 -0.67 23.76 4.66
N ALA A 223 -1.07 23.92 3.39
CA ALA A 223 -2.31 24.62 3.07
C ALA A 223 -3.56 23.96 3.68
N GLN A 224 -3.60 22.62 3.74
CA GLN A 224 -4.70 21.90 4.41
C GLN A 224 -4.67 22.10 5.93
N ILE A 225 -3.48 22.08 6.55
CA ILE A 225 -3.31 22.36 7.98
C ILE A 225 -3.80 23.79 8.29
N THR A 226 -3.37 24.78 7.51
CA THR A 226 -3.80 26.19 7.68
C THR A 226 -5.31 26.35 7.52
N LYS A 227 -5.94 25.67 6.55
CA LYS A 227 -7.41 25.69 6.39
C LYS A 227 -8.16 25.13 7.60
N ALA A 228 -7.52 24.25 8.37
CA ALA A 228 -8.10 23.67 9.59
C ALA A 228 -7.77 24.47 10.86
N TYR A 229 -7.06 25.62 10.77
CA TYR A 229 -6.60 26.40 11.93
C TYR A 229 -7.74 26.74 12.90
N ASP A 230 -8.80 27.35 12.36
CA ASP A 230 -9.98 27.78 13.13
C ASP A 230 -11.03 26.68 13.34
N ALA A 231 -10.77 25.46 12.86
CA ALA A 231 -11.71 24.34 13.01
C ALA A 231 -11.89 23.99 14.50
N LYS A 232 -13.15 23.81 14.92
CA LYS A 232 -13.52 23.47 16.31
C LYS A 232 -14.04 22.04 16.41
N ARG A 233 -14.75 21.55 15.40
CA ARG A 233 -15.40 20.23 15.37
C ARG A 233 -14.74 19.34 14.34
N PHE A 234 -14.22 18.19 14.79
CA PHE A 234 -13.48 17.26 13.94
C PHE A 234 -14.20 15.91 13.80
N GLY A 235 -14.35 15.45 12.57
CA GLY A 235 -14.67 14.06 12.28
C GLY A 235 -13.39 13.23 12.24
N VAL A 236 -13.22 12.32 13.20
CA VAL A 236 -12.08 11.39 13.25
C VAL A 236 -12.50 10.08 12.58
N ILE A 237 -11.98 9.82 11.39
CA ILE A 237 -12.43 8.73 10.53
C ILE A 237 -11.53 7.51 10.70
N ILE A 238 -12.14 6.35 10.94
CA ILE A 238 -11.47 5.04 10.92
C ILE A 238 -12.06 4.16 9.82
N SER A 239 -11.23 3.29 9.25
CA SER A 239 -11.70 2.25 8.33
C SER A 239 -11.96 0.93 9.06
N THR A 240 -13.04 0.22 8.71
CA THR A 240 -13.32 -1.13 9.20
C THR A 240 -12.53 -2.22 8.45
N LYS A 241 -11.79 -1.86 7.40
CA LYS A 241 -10.92 -2.78 6.64
C LYS A 241 -9.81 -3.31 7.54
N LYS A 242 -9.55 -4.62 7.52
CA LYS A 242 -8.72 -5.32 8.52
C LYS A 242 -7.33 -4.70 8.70
N GLY A 243 -6.65 -4.39 7.60
CA GLY A 243 -5.31 -3.82 7.61
C GLY A 243 -5.26 -2.30 7.75
N GLN A 244 -6.40 -1.62 7.94
CA GLN A 244 -6.49 -0.16 8.06
C GLN A 244 -7.11 0.31 9.40
N LEU A 245 -7.75 -0.58 10.16
CA LEU A 245 -8.37 -0.23 11.44
C LEU A 245 -7.32 0.15 12.50
N ARG A 246 -7.20 1.43 12.79
CA ARG A 246 -6.25 2.00 13.77
C ARG A 246 -6.97 2.58 14.99
N ILE A 247 -7.81 1.77 15.66
CA ILE A 247 -8.69 2.25 16.74
C ILE A 247 -7.94 2.88 17.93
N GLY A 248 -6.77 2.34 18.30
CA GLY A 248 -5.95 2.89 19.38
C GLY A 248 -5.45 4.30 19.05
N GLU A 249 -4.98 4.50 17.81
CA GLU A 249 -4.54 5.80 17.33
C GLU A 249 -5.70 6.79 17.24
N ALA A 250 -6.88 6.35 16.78
CA ALA A 250 -8.05 7.21 16.71
C ALA A 250 -8.51 7.70 18.10
N ARG A 251 -8.41 6.85 19.13
CA ARG A 251 -8.65 7.26 20.53
C ARG A 251 -7.65 8.30 21.00
N ARG A 252 -6.35 8.11 20.70
CA ARG A 252 -5.30 9.10 20.99
C ARG A 252 -5.61 10.45 20.33
N ILE A 253 -6.05 10.44 19.07
CA ILE A 253 -6.44 11.66 18.34
C ILE A 253 -7.62 12.36 19.00
N LEU A 254 -8.66 11.63 19.41
CA LEU A 254 -9.81 12.20 20.13
C LEU A 254 -9.39 12.84 21.46
N GLU A 255 -8.49 12.20 22.21
CA GLU A 255 -7.94 12.75 23.45
C GLU A 255 -7.13 14.01 23.22
N LEU A 256 -6.32 14.06 22.15
CA LEU A 256 -5.54 15.24 21.79
C LEU A 256 -6.46 16.42 21.42
N LEU A 257 -7.48 16.20 20.59
CA LEU A 257 -8.47 17.22 20.27
C LEU A 257 -9.11 17.80 21.54
N LYS A 258 -9.59 16.93 22.43
CA LYS A 258 -10.22 17.33 23.69
C LYS A 258 -9.28 18.14 24.58
N LYS A 259 -8.01 17.72 24.72
CA LYS A 259 -6.99 18.44 25.51
C LYS A 259 -6.70 19.85 24.99
N HIS A 260 -6.92 20.10 23.70
CA HIS A 260 -6.69 21.39 23.05
C HIS A 260 -8.00 22.17 22.81
N GLY A 261 -9.06 21.84 23.55
CA GLY A 261 -10.33 22.57 23.49
C GLY A 261 -11.12 22.40 22.19
N LYS A 262 -10.86 21.33 21.44
CA LYS A 262 -11.56 20.98 20.19
C LYS A 262 -12.49 19.78 20.43
N GLU A 263 -13.60 19.75 19.71
CA GLU A 263 -14.54 18.64 19.71
C GLU A 263 -14.12 17.61 18.67
N GLY A 264 -14.20 16.32 19.02
CA GLY A 264 -13.88 15.21 18.14
C GLY A 264 -14.92 14.11 18.23
N GLN A 265 -15.36 13.61 17.09
CA GLN A 265 -16.29 12.47 17.02
C GLN A 265 -15.74 11.39 16.09
N LEU A 266 -15.81 10.13 16.54
CA LEU A 266 -15.38 8.98 15.76
C LEU A 266 -16.41 8.63 14.68
N ILE A 267 -15.93 8.40 13.45
CA ILE A 267 -16.73 7.97 12.31
C ILE A 267 -16.12 6.68 11.77
N ALA A 268 -16.87 5.59 11.74
CA ALA A 268 -16.44 4.32 11.16
C ALA A 268 -16.99 4.16 9.75
N MET A 269 -16.11 3.85 8.79
CA MET A 269 -16.48 3.61 7.40
C MET A 269 -15.77 2.37 6.86
N ASN A 270 -16.34 1.68 5.87
CA ASN A 270 -15.58 0.67 5.13
C ASN A 270 -14.76 1.36 4.04
N HIS A 271 -15.45 1.89 3.03
CA HIS A 271 -14.88 2.75 1.99
C HIS A 271 -15.00 4.22 2.44
N ILE A 272 -13.86 4.91 2.57
CA ILE A 272 -13.83 6.32 3.00
C ILE A 272 -13.95 7.19 1.74
N SER A 273 -15.00 7.99 1.69
CA SER A 273 -15.21 8.99 0.64
C SER A 273 -15.90 10.22 1.21
N TYR A 274 -15.51 11.41 0.75
CA TYR A 274 -16.09 12.66 1.22
C TYR A 274 -17.61 12.78 0.97
N PRO A 275 -18.19 12.31 -0.16
CA PRO A 275 -19.63 12.39 -0.40
C PRO A 275 -20.50 11.78 0.71
N ALA A 276 -20.05 10.67 1.32
CA ALA A 276 -20.77 10.03 2.42
C ALA A 276 -20.70 10.82 3.75
N LEU A 277 -19.86 11.87 3.81
CA LEU A 277 -19.63 12.72 4.97
C LEU A 277 -20.26 14.11 4.85
N GLU A 278 -20.81 14.48 3.68
CA GLU A 278 -21.31 15.84 3.41
C GLU A 278 -22.43 16.27 4.36
N GLY A 279 -23.24 15.32 4.83
CA GLY A 279 -24.33 15.58 5.77
C GLY A 279 -23.88 15.85 7.21
N PHE A 280 -22.60 15.63 7.54
CA PHE A 280 -22.10 15.90 8.89
C PHE A 280 -21.59 17.34 9.05
N ASP A 281 -21.91 17.91 10.21
CA ASP A 281 -21.55 19.27 10.59
C ASP A 281 -20.20 19.33 11.33
N PHE A 282 -19.15 18.79 10.70
CA PHE A 282 -17.76 18.94 11.15
C PHE A 282 -17.06 20.06 10.37
N ASP A 283 -16.11 20.74 10.98
CA ASP A 283 -15.34 21.81 10.31
C ASP A 283 -14.15 21.21 9.54
N ALA A 284 -13.58 20.12 10.05
CA ALA A 284 -12.43 19.42 9.48
C ALA A 284 -12.50 17.91 9.75
N TYR A 285 -11.69 17.13 9.01
CA TYR A 285 -11.60 15.69 9.17
C TYR A 285 -10.17 15.23 9.43
N VAL A 286 -10.02 14.15 10.20
CA VAL A 286 -8.75 13.46 10.41
C VAL A 286 -8.93 12.01 10.00
N VAL A 287 -8.21 11.56 8.97
CA VAL A 287 -8.28 10.18 8.50
C VAL A 287 -7.24 9.34 9.23
N VAL A 288 -7.70 8.46 10.12
CA VAL A 288 -6.89 7.52 10.89
C VAL A 288 -7.03 6.12 10.28
N ALA A 289 -6.70 6.02 9.00
CA ALA A 289 -6.81 4.81 8.18
C ALA A 289 -5.65 4.77 7.16
N CYS A 290 -5.96 4.59 5.87
CA CYS A 290 -4.98 4.66 4.79
C CYS A 290 -4.56 6.13 4.51
N PRO A 291 -3.27 6.47 4.55
CA PRO A 291 -2.77 7.83 4.30
C PRO A 291 -2.98 8.30 2.86
N ARG A 292 -3.22 7.39 1.90
CA ARG A 292 -3.57 7.78 0.53
C ARG A 292 -4.85 8.60 0.44
N VAL A 293 -5.82 8.37 1.33
CA VAL A 293 -7.10 9.08 1.30
C VAL A 293 -6.89 10.59 1.53
N PRO A 294 -6.31 11.05 2.66
CA PRO A 294 -6.12 12.48 2.86
C PRO A 294 -5.10 13.11 1.90
N ILE A 295 -4.14 12.34 1.36
CA ILE A 295 -3.02 12.88 0.56
C ILE A 295 -3.31 12.87 -0.95
N ASP A 296 -3.71 11.72 -1.49
CA ASP A 296 -3.90 11.48 -2.93
C ASP A 296 -5.28 11.94 -3.40
N ASP A 297 -6.30 11.75 -2.56
CA ASP A 297 -7.70 12.06 -2.88
C ASP A 297 -8.13 13.46 -2.42
N VAL A 298 -7.20 14.29 -1.93
CA VAL A 298 -7.48 15.59 -1.30
C VAL A 298 -8.32 16.53 -2.14
N GLU A 299 -8.23 16.45 -3.47
CA GLU A 299 -8.95 17.32 -4.40
C GLU A 299 -10.47 17.03 -4.42
N ASN A 300 -10.89 15.85 -3.96
CA ASN A 300 -12.29 15.46 -3.83
C ASN A 300 -12.91 15.86 -2.48
N TRP A 301 -12.16 16.53 -1.59
CA TRP A 301 -12.63 16.96 -0.28
C TRP A 301 -12.95 18.45 -0.27
N ARG A 302 -14.18 18.81 0.12
CA ARG A 302 -14.58 20.23 0.24
C ARG A 302 -14.16 20.85 1.58
N LYS A 303 -14.05 20.03 2.63
CA LYS A 303 -13.55 20.43 3.96
C LYS A 303 -12.12 19.94 4.15
N PRO A 304 -11.29 20.63 4.95
CA PRO A 304 -9.91 20.22 5.17
C PRO A 304 -9.85 18.81 5.76
N VAL A 305 -8.95 18.00 5.21
CA VAL A 305 -8.73 16.61 5.62
C VAL A 305 -7.25 16.38 5.93
N LEU A 306 -6.98 15.91 7.14
CA LEU A 306 -5.65 15.77 7.70
C LEU A 306 -5.32 14.30 8.00
N THR A 307 -4.03 14.01 8.11
CA THR A 307 -3.50 12.80 8.74
C THR A 307 -3.33 13.01 10.26
N PRO A 308 -3.10 11.95 11.05
CA PRO A 308 -2.74 12.07 12.46
C PRO A 308 -1.53 12.98 12.71
N LYS A 309 -0.49 12.84 11.88
CA LYS A 309 0.76 13.64 11.98
C LYS A 309 0.52 15.12 11.70
N GLU A 310 -0.35 15.43 10.75
CA GLU A 310 -0.71 16.81 10.41
C GLU A 310 -1.60 17.46 11.48
N LEU A 311 -2.44 16.67 12.17
CA LEU A 311 -3.15 17.19 13.33
C LEU A 311 -2.19 17.56 14.46
N GLU A 312 -1.13 16.78 14.70
CA GLU A 312 -0.11 17.14 15.69
C GLU A 312 0.54 18.50 15.38
N ILE A 313 0.79 18.78 14.10
CA ILE A 313 1.29 20.09 13.64
C ILE A 313 0.25 21.18 13.91
N LEU A 314 -1.01 20.95 13.54
CA LEU A 314 -2.12 21.89 13.78
C LEU A 314 -2.22 22.28 15.26
N LEU A 315 -1.99 21.32 16.17
CA LEU A 315 -2.07 21.52 17.62
C LEU A 315 -0.78 22.07 18.24
N GLY A 316 0.28 22.33 17.45
CA GLY A 316 1.56 22.82 17.94
C GLY A 316 2.39 21.77 18.70
N LEU A 317 2.12 20.49 18.49
CA LEU A 317 2.82 19.36 19.12
C LEU A 317 3.97 18.82 18.25
N ARG A 318 4.07 19.31 17.01
CA ARG A 318 5.06 18.92 16.01
C ARG A 318 5.41 20.11 15.14
N GLU A 319 6.70 20.28 14.86
CA GLU A 319 7.20 21.37 13.99
C GLU A 319 7.36 20.89 12.53
N ASP A 320 8.06 19.76 12.34
CA ASP A 320 8.37 19.23 11.01
C ASP A 320 7.27 18.33 10.44
N TYR A 321 7.09 18.40 9.12
CA TYR A 321 6.24 17.46 8.39
C TYR A 321 6.80 16.02 8.47
N GLU A 322 5.91 15.07 8.75
CA GLU A 322 6.20 13.64 8.73
C GLU A 322 5.07 12.92 7.97
N PHE A 323 5.44 12.00 7.07
CA PHE A 323 4.47 11.19 6.35
C PHE A 323 3.79 10.18 7.30
N ASP A 324 2.46 10.06 7.24
CA ASP A 324 1.74 9.08 8.05
C ASP A 324 1.90 7.66 7.46
N GLU A 325 2.61 6.80 8.18
CA GLU A 325 2.82 5.40 7.80
C GLU A 325 2.00 4.46 8.71
N ILE A 326 1.50 3.37 8.15
CA ILE A 326 0.98 2.24 8.91
C ILE A 326 2.11 1.22 8.99
N LEU A 327 2.75 1.13 10.16
CA LEU A 327 3.84 0.20 10.40
C LEU A 327 3.32 -1.17 10.87
N GLY A 328 4.09 -2.21 10.55
CA GLY A 328 3.87 -3.59 10.98
C GLY A 328 4.82 -4.01 12.10
N GLY A 329 4.58 -5.19 12.66
CA GLY A 329 5.56 -5.87 13.51
C GLY A 329 6.69 -6.48 12.67
N GLU A 330 7.55 -7.28 13.29
CA GLU A 330 8.67 -7.90 12.58
C GLU A 330 8.20 -8.88 11.48
N ARG A 331 8.80 -8.79 10.28
CA ARG A 331 8.66 -9.81 9.25
C ARG A 331 9.67 -10.93 9.47
N ARG A 332 9.17 -12.14 9.77
CA ARG A 332 10.02 -13.34 9.99
C ARG A 332 10.52 -14.00 8.71
N LYS A 333 9.70 -14.01 7.66
CA LYS A 333 10.00 -14.62 6.37
C LYS A 333 9.37 -13.82 5.23
N ASP A 334 9.97 -13.93 4.07
CA ASP A 334 9.44 -13.36 2.85
C ASP A 334 8.35 -14.25 2.26
N GLU A 335 7.43 -13.65 1.51
CA GLU A 335 6.47 -14.40 0.71
C GLU A 335 7.15 -15.09 -0.49
N PRO A 336 6.55 -16.13 -1.08
CA PRO A 336 7.06 -16.70 -2.33
C PRO A 336 6.82 -15.74 -3.51
N LEU A 337 7.67 -15.82 -4.54
CA LEU A 337 7.48 -15.13 -5.83
C LEU A 337 6.42 -15.83 -6.71
N GLY A 338 5.26 -16.11 -6.13
CA GLY A 338 4.18 -16.90 -6.69
C GLY A 338 2.96 -16.87 -5.78
N ILE A 339 2.05 -17.83 -5.93
CA ILE A 339 0.88 -17.90 -5.05
C ILE A 339 1.28 -18.23 -3.62
N SER A 340 0.50 -17.76 -2.65
CA SER A 340 0.67 -18.18 -1.25
C SER A 340 -0.66 -18.49 -0.58
N LEU A 341 -0.77 -19.70 -0.02
CA LEU A 341 -1.90 -20.11 0.80
C LEU A 341 -1.65 -19.72 2.26
N LYS A 342 -2.59 -19.01 2.86
CA LYS A 342 -2.59 -18.61 4.27
C LYS A 342 -3.79 -19.20 4.97
N LEU A 343 -3.54 -19.92 6.06
CA LEU A 343 -4.59 -20.50 6.88
C LEU A 343 -4.97 -19.53 8.01
N PRO A 344 -6.24 -19.54 8.45
CA PRO A 344 -6.64 -18.89 9.69
C PRO A 344 -5.74 -19.36 10.84
N LYS A 345 -5.39 -18.46 11.76
CA LYS A 345 -4.76 -18.91 13.02
C LYS A 345 -5.79 -19.76 13.76
N ALA A 346 -5.39 -20.93 14.23
CA ALA A 346 -6.19 -21.67 15.21
C ALA A 346 -6.40 -20.74 16.42
N LEU A 347 -7.66 -20.53 16.79
CA LEU A 347 -8.03 -19.73 17.96
C LEU A 347 -7.72 -20.50 19.24
#